data_AF-A0A947Z9F2-F1
#
_entry.id   AF-A0A947Z9F2-F1
#
_cell.length_a   1.000
_cell.length_b   1.000
_cell.length_c   1.000
_cell.angle_alpha   90.00
_cell.angle_beta   90.00
_cell.angle_gamma   90.00
#
_symmetry.space_group_name_H-M   'P 1'
#
loop_
_entity.id
_entity.type
_entity.pdbx_description
1 polymer ?
#
loop_
_entity_poly.entity_id
_entity_poly.type
_entity_poly.pdbx_seq_one_letter_code
_entity_poly.pdbx_strand_id
1 'polypeptide(L)'
;MEISYKILIVSSSSRTRFIASLFNNTLGEPGSEGITVRDEGSATAYRLHFVEGFDAAFVALRSQPFQGLILEGDFDGQSGLRFLQTLSNIPYNIRNVTPRQVLLLYIGEAPSADTLLRLGKLNAGGVHVVNGGKRKGERTSIFHSLSQVLRPRNSGKTAICLAGGGIEGLIYETGVLRAIDEILVGRSVTEFDHFYGISAGSVVSSIVANGVPPSEIAKAFMLDSTVISPIKSSSLFDPAISEIGGRLLSLITSSADERGWLFPRLFSVIPSALFKGDRIEKMLEKGFSEVGRTNSFEELGGKLFIGATDQDTSEHIVFGTPGWEHVPISRAIHASLSLIPFYAPQCISGRWFIDGSFTRTSEVELAIAQGATLIVVVDPLIPIKASQSGYVRSKGGVFATIQSIKALVNTRFMGMLPHLVESHPEVDFLIFLPGEEDMSIMSGTLFKYRYRMEIDRIAYDAALDTMRKDEVRVREIFARHGFEVSIPQGNSNGAS
;
A
#
# COMPACT_ATOMS: atom_id res chain seq x y z
N MET A 1 -6.37 -21.36 -12.01
CA MET A 1 -5.40 -22.14 -11.22
C MET A 1 -5.10 -21.32 -9.97
N GLU A 2 -5.58 -21.75 -8.81
CA GLU A 2 -5.26 -21.11 -7.53
C GLU A 2 -3.84 -21.52 -7.14
N ILE A 3 -2.85 -20.70 -7.48
CA ILE A 3 -1.49 -20.85 -7.00
C ILE A 3 -1.36 -19.91 -5.80
N SER A 4 -1.14 -20.48 -4.63
CA SER A 4 -0.80 -19.75 -3.41
C SER A 4 0.54 -20.27 -2.93
N TYR A 5 1.56 -19.42 -2.90
CA TYR A 5 2.88 -19.75 -2.38
C TYR A 5 2.82 -20.03 -0.88
N LYS A 6 3.05 -21.28 -0.47
CA LYS A 6 2.96 -21.76 0.93
C LYS A 6 4.15 -22.66 1.24
N ILE A 7 4.69 -22.63 2.45
CA ILE A 7 5.88 -23.44 2.79
C ILE A 7 5.59 -24.29 4.02
N LEU A 8 5.82 -25.58 3.91
CA LEU A 8 5.96 -26.53 5.00
C LEU A 8 7.44 -26.87 5.15
N ILE A 9 8.00 -26.67 6.34
CA ILE A 9 9.38 -27.02 6.66
C ILE A 9 9.36 -28.22 7.59
N VAL A 10 10.07 -29.28 7.23
CA VAL A 10 10.06 -30.57 7.91
C VAL A 10 11.48 -30.92 8.35
N SER A 11 11.66 -31.10 9.66
CA SER A 11 12.97 -31.14 10.33
C SER A 11 13.73 -32.48 10.29
N SER A 12 13.31 -33.46 9.48
CA SER A 12 13.99 -34.76 9.42
C SER A 12 14.27 -35.25 8.00
N SER A 13 15.49 -35.79 7.81
CA SER A 13 15.91 -36.59 6.65
C SER A 13 15.17 -37.92 6.50
N SER A 14 14.38 -38.33 7.51
CA SER A 14 13.76 -39.66 7.54
C SER A 14 12.27 -39.64 7.15
N ARG A 15 12.10 -39.95 5.86
CA ARG A 15 10.91 -40.54 5.20
C ARG A 15 9.79 -39.56 4.87
N THR A 16 9.81 -39.15 3.60
CA THR A 16 8.68 -38.91 2.69
C THR A 16 7.46 -39.83 2.95
N ARG A 17 7.66 -41.04 3.50
CA ARG A 17 6.59 -41.95 3.95
C ARG A 17 5.81 -41.49 5.18
N PHE A 18 6.42 -40.77 6.13
CA PHE A 18 5.70 -40.23 7.30
C PHE A 18 4.74 -39.12 6.85
N ILE A 19 5.24 -38.20 6.02
CA ILE A 19 4.41 -37.16 5.38
C ILE A 19 3.31 -37.81 4.52
N ALA A 20 3.65 -38.79 3.66
CA ALA A 20 2.64 -39.55 2.91
C ALA A 20 1.64 -40.27 3.82
N SER A 21 2.07 -40.78 4.98
CA SER A 21 1.21 -41.43 5.97
C SER A 21 0.33 -40.46 6.77
N LEU A 22 0.69 -39.18 6.83
CA LEU A 22 -0.21 -38.13 7.31
C LEU A 22 -1.34 -37.95 6.30
N PHE A 23 -1.06 -37.98 4.99
CA PHE A 23 -1.99 -37.57 3.91
C PHE A 23 -2.76 -38.68 3.19
N ASN A 24 -2.72 -39.93 3.67
CA ASN A 24 -3.56 -41.04 3.17
C ASN A 24 -3.55 -41.24 1.62
N ASN A 25 -2.42 -40.96 0.94
CA ASN A 25 -2.27 -41.16 -0.51
C ASN A 25 -0.98 -41.92 -0.85
N THR A 26 -1.08 -42.82 -1.83
CA THR A 26 0.03 -43.55 -2.46
C THR A 26 1.06 -42.58 -3.03
N LEU A 27 2.33 -42.74 -2.62
CA LEU A 27 3.46 -42.10 -3.25
C LEU A 27 3.44 -42.40 -4.75
N GLY A 28 3.45 -41.36 -5.58
CA GLY A 28 3.78 -41.51 -7.00
C GLY A 28 5.16 -42.17 -7.15
N GLU A 29 5.40 -42.79 -8.29
CA GLU A 29 6.65 -43.49 -8.56
C GLU A 29 7.89 -42.62 -8.27
N PRO A 30 9.03 -43.22 -7.85
CA PRO A 30 10.27 -42.49 -7.61
C PRO A 30 10.65 -41.70 -8.87
N GLY A 31 10.46 -40.37 -8.83
CA GLY A 31 10.60 -39.48 -10.00
C GLY A 31 9.50 -38.43 -10.16
N SER A 32 8.36 -38.54 -9.45
CA SER A 32 7.36 -37.46 -9.44
C SER A 32 7.70 -36.39 -8.37
N GLU A 33 8.02 -35.17 -8.79
CA GLU A 33 8.50 -34.02 -7.98
C GLU A 33 7.53 -33.45 -6.89
N GLY A 34 6.55 -34.22 -6.39
CA GLY A 34 5.65 -33.74 -5.33
C GLY A 34 4.56 -34.70 -4.86
N ILE A 35 3.84 -34.34 -3.79
CA ILE A 35 2.63 -35.05 -3.28
C ILE A 35 1.37 -34.20 -3.43
N THR A 36 0.21 -34.85 -3.59
CA THR A 36 -1.09 -34.18 -3.56
C THR A 36 -1.82 -34.47 -2.25
N VAL A 37 -2.14 -33.42 -1.50
CA VAL A 37 -2.83 -33.47 -0.21
C VAL A 37 -4.29 -33.05 -0.38
N ARG A 38 -5.23 -33.78 0.23
CA ARG A 38 -6.63 -33.39 0.33
C ARG A 38 -7.03 -33.24 1.79
N ASP A 39 -7.84 -32.24 2.08
CA ASP A 39 -8.44 -32.02 3.40
C ASP A 39 -9.76 -32.80 3.51
N GLU A 40 -9.98 -33.52 4.62
CA GLU A 40 -11.20 -34.28 4.86
C GLU A 40 -12.36 -33.32 5.17
N GLY A 41 -13.06 -32.87 4.12
CA GLY A 41 -14.18 -31.92 4.22
C GLY A 41 -14.09 -30.75 3.25
N SER A 42 -12.97 -30.57 2.56
CA SER A 42 -12.78 -29.57 1.49
C SER A 42 -12.55 -30.24 0.14
N ALA A 43 -13.08 -29.65 -0.93
CA ALA A 43 -12.84 -30.10 -2.30
C ALA A 43 -11.42 -29.76 -2.81
N THR A 44 -10.65 -28.96 -2.05
CA THR A 44 -9.35 -28.44 -2.48
C THR A 44 -8.23 -29.48 -2.30
N ALA A 45 -7.46 -29.69 -3.37
CA ALA A 45 -6.25 -30.51 -3.37
C ALA A 45 -5.01 -29.63 -3.53
N TYR A 46 -3.97 -29.85 -2.73
CA TYR A 46 -2.72 -29.08 -2.73
C TYR A 46 -1.57 -29.92 -3.29
N ARG A 47 -0.85 -29.40 -4.28
CA ARG A 47 0.40 -30.01 -4.75
C ARG A 47 1.59 -29.45 -3.97
N LEU A 48 2.30 -30.31 -3.26
CA LEU A 48 3.47 -29.97 -2.47
C LEU A 48 4.73 -30.47 -3.18
N HIS A 49 5.72 -29.59 -3.38
CA HIS A 49 6.99 -29.89 -4.04
C HIS A 49 8.09 -30.12 -3.00
N PHE A 50 8.92 -31.13 -3.19
CA PHE A 50 10.04 -31.39 -2.28
C PHE A 50 11.28 -30.63 -2.72
N VAL A 51 11.95 -29.97 -1.77
CA VAL A 51 13.21 -29.29 -2.00
C VAL A 51 14.18 -29.60 -0.87
N GLU A 52 15.41 -29.98 -1.24
CA GLU A 52 16.48 -30.28 -0.30
C GLU A 52 17.34 -29.04 -0.06
N GLY A 53 17.37 -28.58 1.21
CA GLY A 53 18.23 -27.48 1.66
C GLY A 53 17.67 -26.07 1.43
N PHE A 54 18.17 -25.11 2.23
CA PHE A 54 17.65 -23.74 2.25
C PHE A 54 17.93 -22.94 0.97
N ASP A 55 19.08 -23.14 0.33
CA ASP A 55 19.43 -22.38 -0.87
C ASP A 55 18.50 -22.71 -2.03
N ALA A 56 18.24 -24.01 -2.26
CA ALA A 56 17.28 -24.47 -3.25
C ALA A 56 15.86 -23.97 -2.93
N ALA A 57 15.51 -23.85 -1.64
CA ALA A 57 14.25 -23.27 -1.20
C ALA A 57 14.12 -21.80 -1.61
N PHE A 58 15.14 -20.99 -1.35
CA PHE A 58 15.14 -19.57 -1.71
C PHE A 58 15.19 -19.34 -3.21
N VAL A 59 15.80 -20.26 -3.97
CA VAL A 59 15.71 -20.28 -5.44
C VAL A 59 14.28 -20.59 -5.88
N ALA A 60 13.67 -21.67 -5.38
CA ALA A 60 12.29 -22.05 -5.71
C ALA A 60 11.29 -20.95 -5.34
N LEU A 61 11.50 -20.29 -4.19
CA LEU A 61 10.72 -19.14 -3.73
C LEU A 61 10.70 -17.98 -4.73
N ARG A 62 11.73 -17.84 -5.57
CA ARG A 62 11.91 -16.73 -6.52
C ARG A 62 11.62 -17.11 -7.96
N SER A 63 11.78 -18.38 -8.33
CA SER A 63 11.88 -18.79 -9.73
C SER A 63 10.67 -19.54 -10.29
N GLN A 64 9.80 -20.10 -9.44
CA GLN A 64 8.69 -20.94 -9.92
C GLN A 64 7.41 -20.77 -9.10
N PRO A 65 6.22 -20.80 -9.75
CA PRO A 65 4.94 -20.96 -9.06
C PRO A 65 4.90 -22.30 -8.32
N PHE A 66 4.67 -22.29 -7.00
CA PHE A 66 4.38 -23.52 -6.25
C PHE A 66 3.18 -23.33 -5.34
N GLN A 67 2.37 -24.38 -5.19
CA GLN A 67 1.24 -24.40 -4.25
C GLN A 67 1.66 -24.74 -2.82
N GLY A 68 2.81 -25.40 -2.67
CA GLY A 68 3.40 -25.75 -1.40
C GLY A 68 4.83 -26.23 -1.58
N LEU A 69 5.74 -25.79 -0.72
CA LEU A 69 7.12 -26.26 -0.67
C LEU A 69 7.32 -27.12 0.58
N ILE A 70 7.87 -28.31 0.46
CA ILE A 70 8.33 -29.14 1.58
C ILE A 70 9.85 -29.07 1.62
N LEU A 71 10.36 -28.39 2.62
CA LEU A 71 11.79 -28.39 2.92
C LEU A 71 12.11 -29.61 3.78
N GLU A 72 12.89 -30.56 3.25
CA GLU A 72 13.37 -31.73 3.98
C GLU A 72 14.87 -31.60 4.31
N GLY A 73 15.26 -32.04 5.50
CA GLY A 73 16.65 -32.05 5.96
C GLY A 73 16.76 -32.34 7.45
N ASP A 74 17.96 -32.64 7.94
CA ASP A 74 18.22 -32.75 9.39
C ASP A 74 18.31 -31.34 10.00
N PHE A 75 17.14 -30.75 10.25
CA PHE A 75 17.03 -29.41 10.81
C PHE A 75 16.90 -29.49 12.33
N ASP A 76 17.88 -28.94 13.04
CA ASP A 76 17.76 -28.66 14.46
C ASP A 76 16.74 -27.52 14.72
N GLY A 77 16.39 -27.31 15.99
CA GLY A 77 15.53 -26.19 16.39
C GLY A 77 15.99 -24.83 15.82
N GLN A 78 17.30 -24.61 15.72
CA GLN A 78 17.89 -23.36 15.23
C GLN A 78 17.76 -23.16 13.72
N SER A 79 17.66 -24.23 12.94
CA SER A 79 17.61 -24.17 11.47
C SER A 79 16.29 -23.56 10.99
N GLY A 80 15.15 -23.94 11.59
CA GLY A 80 13.87 -23.28 11.33
C GLY A 80 13.88 -21.80 11.71
N LEU A 81 14.55 -21.45 12.82
CA LEU A 81 14.72 -20.06 13.24
C LEU A 81 15.54 -19.26 12.23
N ARG A 82 16.68 -19.79 11.77
CA ARG A 82 17.52 -19.15 10.75
C ARG A 82 16.75 -18.93 9.45
N PHE A 83 15.99 -19.92 9.01
CA PHE A 83 15.16 -19.77 7.81
C PHE A 83 14.17 -18.62 7.94
N LEU A 84 13.42 -18.56 9.05
CA LEU A 84 12.47 -17.48 9.28
C LEU A 84 13.15 -16.12 9.44
N GLN A 85 14.33 -16.05 10.06
CA GLN A 85 15.12 -14.81 10.13
C GLN A 85 15.52 -14.33 8.75
N THR A 86 16.05 -15.21 7.90
CA THR A 86 16.42 -14.87 6.52
C THR A 86 15.19 -14.43 5.73
N LEU A 87 14.07 -15.16 5.84
CA LEU A 87 12.80 -14.79 5.20
C LEU A 87 12.29 -13.43 5.69
N SER A 88 12.38 -13.17 7.00
CA SER A 88 11.96 -11.91 7.63
C SER A 88 12.86 -10.72 7.28
N ASN A 89 14.08 -10.96 6.80
CA ASN A 89 14.98 -9.91 6.32
C ASN A 89 14.76 -9.57 4.84
N ILE A 90 14.03 -10.39 4.07
CA ILE A 90 13.68 -10.06 2.67
C ILE A 90 12.69 -8.90 2.69
N PRO A 91 12.93 -7.78 1.99
CA PRO A 91 11.99 -6.67 1.92
C PRO A 91 10.58 -7.12 1.51
N TYR A 92 9.55 -6.61 2.20
CA TYR A 92 8.15 -7.05 2.03
C TYR A 92 7.63 -6.86 0.59
N ASN A 93 8.16 -5.89 -0.15
CA ASN A 93 7.76 -5.58 -1.52
C ASN A 93 8.23 -6.62 -2.54
N ILE A 94 9.22 -7.47 -2.22
CA ILE A 94 9.72 -8.55 -3.08
C ILE A 94 9.64 -9.93 -2.40
N ARG A 95 8.88 -10.03 -1.29
CA ARG A 95 8.74 -11.26 -0.51
C ARG A 95 7.51 -12.03 -0.98
N ASN A 96 7.73 -13.21 -1.59
CA ASN A 96 6.65 -14.08 -2.07
C ASN A 96 5.93 -14.84 -0.94
N VAL A 97 6.62 -15.10 0.17
CA VAL A 97 6.09 -15.86 1.32
C VAL A 97 6.41 -15.14 2.62
N THR A 98 5.39 -14.91 3.44
CA THR A 98 5.55 -14.36 4.79
C THR A 98 5.86 -15.46 5.81
N PRO A 99 6.51 -15.15 6.94
CA PRO A 99 6.72 -16.12 8.02
C PRO A 99 5.45 -16.84 8.51
N ARG A 100 4.30 -16.17 8.46
CA ARG A 100 2.98 -16.75 8.81
C ARG A 100 2.52 -17.83 7.85
N GLN A 101 3.09 -17.88 6.66
CA GLN A 101 2.83 -18.90 5.66
C GLN A 101 3.80 -20.08 5.77
N VAL A 102 4.64 -20.11 6.82
CA VAL A 102 5.61 -21.15 7.09
C VAL A 102 5.16 -21.98 8.29
N LEU A 103 4.94 -23.28 8.07
CA LEU A 103 4.76 -24.26 9.14
C LEU A 103 6.06 -25.00 9.41
N LEU A 104 6.43 -25.11 10.68
CA LEU A 104 7.61 -25.85 11.11
C LEU A 104 7.17 -27.15 11.79
N LEU A 105 7.56 -28.28 11.23
CA LEU A 105 7.29 -29.61 11.75
C LEU A 105 8.59 -30.27 12.20
N TYR A 106 8.78 -30.36 13.51
CA TYR A 106 9.92 -31.04 14.15
C TYR A 106 9.54 -32.49 14.48
N ILE A 107 10.33 -33.46 13.99
CA ILE A 107 10.08 -34.89 14.24
C ILE A 107 11.14 -35.39 15.21
N GLY A 108 10.71 -35.93 16.35
CA GLY A 108 11.58 -36.52 17.37
C GLY A 108 12.04 -35.52 18.43
N GLU A 109 12.87 -34.54 18.07
CA GLU A 109 13.41 -33.58 19.04
C GLU A 109 12.70 -32.22 18.97
N ALA A 110 12.20 -31.75 20.11
CA ALA A 110 11.55 -30.46 20.22
C ALA A 110 12.56 -29.31 20.23
N PRO A 111 12.26 -28.15 19.61
CA PRO A 111 13.05 -26.94 19.82
C PRO A 111 13.03 -26.52 21.29
N SER A 112 14.08 -25.83 21.73
CA SER A 112 14.10 -25.24 23.08
C SER A 112 12.99 -24.19 23.24
N ALA A 113 12.59 -23.92 24.48
CA ALA A 113 11.59 -22.88 24.78
C ALA A 113 12.02 -21.49 24.26
N ASP A 114 13.31 -21.16 24.31
CA ASP A 114 13.85 -19.92 23.73
C ASP A 114 13.67 -19.89 22.21
N THR A 115 13.96 -21.00 21.53
CA THR A 115 13.74 -21.14 20.09
C THR A 115 12.27 -20.98 19.75
N LEU A 116 11.36 -21.64 20.48
CA LEU A 116 9.91 -21.51 20.26
C LEU A 116 9.42 -20.07 20.44
N LEU A 117 9.90 -19.37 21.47
CA LEU A 117 9.57 -17.96 21.70
C LEU A 117 10.06 -17.08 20.54
N ARG A 118 11.26 -17.32 20.03
CA ARG A 118 11.81 -16.56 18.88
C ARG A 118 11.05 -16.86 17.58
N LEU A 119 10.68 -18.12 17.34
CA LEU A 119 9.83 -18.50 16.21
C LEU A 119 8.46 -17.80 16.29
N GLY A 120 7.88 -17.71 17.49
CA GLY A 120 6.66 -16.93 17.73
C GLY A 120 6.83 -15.43 17.45
N LYS A 121 7.96 -14.84 17.87
CA LYS A 121 8.29 -13.42 17.59
C LYS A 121 8.51 -13.13 16.09
N LEU A 122 8.89 -14.13 15.32
CA LEU A 122 8.99 -14.05 13.86
C LEU A 122 7.68 -14.41 13.17
N ASN A 123 6.57 -14.56 13.90
CA ASN A 123 5.25 -14.85 13.35
C ASN A 123 5.21 -16.13 12.50
N ALA A 124 5.87 -17.21 12.95
CA ALA A 124 5.71 -18.53 12.31
C ALA A 124 4.22 -18.93 12.24
N GLY A 125 3.78 -19.45 11.10
CA GLY A 125 2.39 -19.91 10.90
C GLY A 125 1.95 -21.04 11.83
N GLY A 126 2.93 -21.78 12.36
CA GLY A 126 2.73 -22.80 13.37
C GLY A 126 3.99 -23.63 13.57
N VAL A 127 4.17 -24.13 14.79
CA VAL A 127 5.27 -25.02 15.14
C VAL A 127 4.69 -26.27 15.77
N HIS A 128 4.97 -27.42 15.18
CA HIS A 128 4.49 -28.72 15.62
C HIS A 128 5.66 -29.63 15.94
N VAL A 129 5.58 -30.33 17.08
CA VAL A 129 6.54 -31.37 17.46
C VAL A 129 5.83 -32.72 17.39
N VAL A 130 6.41 -33.66 16.67
CA VAL A 130 5.85 -34.99 16.43
C VAL A 130 6.73 -36.05 17.09
N ASN A 131 6.17 -36.72 18.11
CA ASN A 131 6.85 -37.79 18.84
C ASN A 131 6.30 -39.16 18.42
N GLY A 132 6.75 -39.68 17.28
CA GLY A 132 6.51 -41.09 16.90
C GLY A 132 5.14 -41.45 16.31
N GLY A 133 4.31 -40.47 15.90
CA GLY A 133 3.32 -40.62 14.82
C GLY A 133 2.05 -41.46 15.07
N LYS A 134 1.76 -41.87 16.31
CA LYS A 134 0.66 -42.81 16.62
C LYS A 134 -0.61 -42.20 17.25
N ARG A 135 -0.63 -40.90 17.60
CA ARG A 135 -1.81 -40.29 18.26
C ARG A 135 -2.70 -39.57 17.26
N LYS A 136 -3.98 -39.96 17.19
CA LYS A 136 -5.01 -39.36 16.33
C LYS A 136 -5.10 -37.84 16.49
N GLY A 137 -4.97 -37.32 17.71
CA GLY A 137 -5.01 -35.88 18.01
C GLY A 137 -3.84 -35.06 17.44
N GLU A 138 -2.63 -35.64 17.35
CA GLU A 138 -1.47 -34.95 16.76
C GLU A 138 -1.68 -34.72 15.27
N ARG A 139 -2.22 -35.73 14.56
CA ARG A 139 -2.56 -35.62 13.14
C ARG A 139 -3.58 -34.52 12.92
N THR A 140 -4.69 -34.54 13.67
CA THR A 140 -5.74 -33.53 13.54
C THR A 140 -5.22 -32.11 13.78
N SER A 141 -4.32 -31.91 14.76
CA SER A 141 -3.72 -30.60 15.02
C SER A 141 -2.81 -30.12 13.88
N ILE A 142 -1.95 -31.00 13.36
CA ILE A 142 -1.08 -30.69 12.20
C ILE A 142 -1.94 -30.38 10.98
N PHE A 143 -2.98 -31.17 10.72
CA PHE A 143 -3.94 -30.94 9.65
C PHE A 143 -4.68 -29.63 9.81
N HIS A 144 -5.09 -29.26 11.03
CA HIS A 144 -5.75 -28.00 11.28
C HIS A 144 -4.81 -26.82 10.95
N SER A 145 -3.59 -26.83 11.45
CA SER A 145 -2.61 -25.77 11.14
C SER A 145 -2.22 -25.75 9.68
N LEU A 146 -2.05 -26.92 9.05
CA LEU A 146 -1.88 -27.05 7.60
C LEU A 146 -3.08 -26.42 6.90
N SER A 147 -4.32 -26.77 7.23
CA SER A 147 -5.51 -26.19 6.60
C SER A 147 -5.58 -24.67 6.76
N GLN A 148 -5.12 -24.12 7.90
CA GLN A 148 -5.09 -22.67 8.16
C GLN A 148 -4.02 -21.97 7.31
N VAL A 149 -2.81 -22.52 7.24
CA VAL A 149 -1.71 -21.98 6.42
C VAL A 149 -1.93 -22.25 4.93
N LEU A 150 -2.62 -23.35 4.61
CA LEU A 150 -2.97 -23.78 3.26
C LEU A 150 -4.29 -23.19 2.75
N ARG A 151 -5.00 -22.33 3.51
CA ARG A 151 -6.25 -21.71 3.02
C ARG A 151 -6.02 -21.01 1.68
N PRO A 152 -6.82 -21.29 0.63
CA PRO A 152 -6.71 -20.59 -0.65
C PRO A 152 -6.86 -19.08 -0.45
N ARG A 153 -6.06 -18.28 -1.17
CA ARG A 153 -6.38 -16.87 -1.37
C ARG A 153 -7.56 -16.81 -2.33
N ASN A 154 -8.75 -16.57 -1.80
CA ASN A 154 -9.93 -16.40 -2.63
C ASN A 154 -9.85 -15.05 -3.36
N SER A 155 -10.39 -15.00 -4.58
CA SER A 155 -10.67 -13.72 -5.21
C SER A 155 -11.81 -13.01 -4.46
N GLY A 156 -11.60 -11.74 -4.21
CA GLY A 156 -12.50 -10.84 -3.49
C GLY A 156 -12.45 -9.47 -4.13
N LYS A 157 -12.64 -8.42 -3.33
CA LYS A 157 -12.63 -7.04 -3.86
C LYS A 157 -11.21 -6.58 -4.18
N THR A 158 -11.11 -5.77 -5.22
CA THR A 158 -9.87 -5.16 -5.68
C THR A 158 -9.85 -3.70 -5.27
N ALA A 159 -8.75 -3.23 -4.71
CA ALA A 159 -8.65 -1.89 -4.15
C ALA A 159 -7.38 -1.16 -4.59
N ILE A 160 -7.53 0.15 -4.80
CA ILE A 160 -6.42 1.09 -4.96
C ILE A 160 -6.40 2.04 -3.78
N CYS A 161 -5.28 2.09 -3.05
CA CYS A 161 -5.05 2.99 -1.93
C CYS A 161 -3.94 3.98 -2.29
N LEU A 162 -4.31 5.24 -2.47
CA LEU A 162 -3.39 6.33 -2.80
C LEU A 162 -3.19 7.22 -1.57
N ALA A 163 -1.93 7.41 -1.18
CA ALA A 163 -1.57 8.20 -0.01
C ALA A 163 -1.61 9.71 -0.32
N GLY A 164 -1.10 10.53 0.60
CA GLY A 164 -0.87 11.95 0.34
C GLY A 164 0.43 12.22 -0.40
N GLY A 165 0.79 13.49 -0.56
CA GLY A 165 2.09 13.86 -1.19
C GLY A 165 2.14 15.23 -1.87
N GLY A 166 1.08 16.04 -1.74
CA GLY A 166 0.97 17.31 -2.47
C GLY A 166 1.00 17.11 -3.98
N ILE A 167 1.47 18.12 -4.73
CA ILE A 167 1.47 18.05 -6.20
C ILE A 167 2.42 16.96 -6.70
N GLU A 168 3.57 16.78 -6.04
CA GLU A 168 4.54 15.73 -6.38
C GLU A 168 3.91 14.34 -6.24
N GLY A 169 3.18 14.10 -5.15
CA GLY A 169 2.49 12.83 -4.91
C GLY A 169 1.40 12.57 -5.95
N LEU A 170 0.60 13.58 -6.28
CA LEU A 170 -0.46 13.47 -7.28
C LEU A 170 0.11 13.02 -8.64
N ILE A 171 1.23 13.62 -9.07
CA ILE A 171 1.88 13.27 -10.34
C ILE A 171 2.53 11.88 -10.25
N TYR A 172 3.16 11.55 -9.12
CA TYR A 172 3.77 10.24 -8.91
C TYR A 172 2.73 9.12 -8.97
N GLU A 173 1.64 9.26 -8.23
CA GLU A 173 0.53 8.30 -8.21
C GLU A 173 -0.08 8.12 -9.60
N THR A 174 -0.23 9.22 -10.35
CA THR A 174 -0.68 9.16 -11.75
C THR A 174 0.26 8.32 -12.62
N GLY A 175 1.57 8.54 -12.51
CA GLY A 175 2.58 7.78 -13.27
C GLY A 175 2.59 6.28 -12.91
N VAL A 176 2.49 5.96 -11.61
CA VAL A 176 2.39 4.56 -11.14
C VAL A 176 1.12 3.90 -11.66
N LEU A 177 -0.04 4.54 -11.52
CA LEU A 177 -1.29 3.98 -12.02
C LEU A 177 -1.29 3.83 -13.54
N ARG A 178 -0.65 4.74 -14.27
CA ARG A 178 -0.45 4.63 -15.72
C ARG A 178 0.37 3.41 -16.09
N ALA A 179 1.43 3.11 -15.33
CA ALA A 179 2.24 1.91 -15.54
C ALA A 179 1.44 0.62 -15.28
N ILE A 180 0.61 0.61 -14.23
CA ILE A 180 -0.25 -0.53 -13.94
C ILE A 180 -1.32 -0.68 -15.03
N ASP A 181 -2.00 0.40 -15.41
CA ASP A 181 -3.04 0.40 -16.45
C ASP A 181 -2.52 -0.13 -17.79
N GLU A 182 -1.28 0.20 -18.15
CA GLU A 182 -0.65 -0.27 -19.39
C GLU A 182 -0.41 -1.79 -19.42
N ILE A 183 -0.08 -2.40 -18.28
CA ILE A 183 0.17 -3.84 -18.25
C ILE A 183 -1.13 -4.65 -18.24
N LEU A 184 -2.28 -4.04 -17.91
CA LEU A 184 -3.58 -4.73 -17.89
C LEU A 184 -4.10 -4.96 -19.32
N VAL A 185 -4.28 -6.22 -19.69
CA VAL A 185 -4.73 -6.58 -21.05
C VAL A 185 -6.25 -6.49 -21.13
N GLY A 186 -6.75 -5.57 -21.97
CA GLY A 186 -8.18 -5.40 -22.23
C GLY A 186 -8.99 -4.93 -21.02
N ARG A 187 -8.30 -4.47 -19.97
CA ARG A 187 -8.86 -4.04 -18.68
C ARG A 187 -8.17 -2.75 -18.26
N SER A 188 -8.79 -1.98 -17.36
CA SER A 188 -8.21 -0.76 -16.80
C SER A 188 -8.20 -0.77 -15.27
N VAL A 189 -7.29 0.01 -14.66
CA VAL A 189 -7.33 0.29 -13.22
C VAL A 189 -8.63 0.98 -12.78
N THR A 190 -9.34 1.62 -13.73
CA THR A 190 -10.68 2.20 -13.51
C THR A 190 -11.75 1.13 -13.22
N GLU A 191 -11.49 -0.14 -13.54
CA GLU A 191 -12.39 -1.27 -13.26
C GLU A 191 -12.16 -1.93 -11.89
N PHE A 192 -11.26 -1.38 -11.05
CA PHE A 192 -11.13 -1.84 -9.67
C PHE A 192 -12.40 -1.56 -8.88
N ASP A 193 -12.69 -2.38 -7.86
CA ASP A 193 -13.95 -2.27 -7.11
C ASP A 193 -13.97 -1.03 -6.22
N HIS A 194 -12.89 -0.82 -5.47
CA HIS A 194 -12.80 0.21 -4.43
C HIS A 194 -11.58 1.13 -4.62
N PHE A 195 -11.80 2.42 -4.41
CA PHE A 195 -10.80 3.47 -4.53
C PHE A 195 -10.70 4.22 -3.20
N TYR A 196 -9.48 4.37 -2.71
CA TYR A 196 -9.21 5.05 -1.44
C TYR A 196 -8.15 6.12 -1.67
N GLY A 197 -8.38 7.30 -1.11
CA GLY A 197 -7.47 8.41 -1.26
C GLY A 197 -7.38 9.32 -0.03
N ILE A 198 -6.18 9.80 0.25
CA ILE A 198 -5.91 10.85 1.23
C ILE A 198 -5.14 11.97 0.56
N SER A 199 -5.50 13.24 0.77
CA SER A 199 -4.79 14.39 0.22
C SER A 199 -4.65 14.29 -1.31
N ALA A 200 -3.43 14.31 -1.85
CA ALA A 200 -3.16 14.09 -3.28
C ALA A 200 -3.86 12.84 -3.85
N GLY A 201 -3.81 11.72 -3.12
CA GLY A 201 -4.47 10.48 -3.51
C GLY A 201 -5.99 10.59 -3.58
N SER A 202 -6.62 11.49 -2.81
CA SER A 202 -8.07 11.73 -2.93
C SER A 202 -8.43 12.32 -4.29
N VAL A 203 -7.56 13.15 -4.88
CA VAL A 203 -7.77 13.71 -6.22
C VAL A 203 -7.67 12.60 -7.27
N VAL A 204 -6.57 11.84 -7.26
CA VAL A 204 -6.31 10.80 -8.26
C VAL A 204 -7.34 9.69 -8.18
N SER A 205 -7.60 9.16 -6.98
CA SER A 205 -8.58 8.09 -6.76
C SER A 205 -9.99 8.48 -7.20
N SER A 206 -10.42 9.73 -6.95
CA SER A 206 -11.75 10.21 -7.35
C SER A 206 -11.90 10.35 -8.86
N ILE A 207 -10.83 10.78 -9.55
CA ILE A 207 -10.84 10.91 -11.01
C ILE A 207 -10.85 9.52 -11.65
N VAL A 208 -10.05 8.57 -11.15
CA VAL A 208 -10.02 7.18 -11.63
C VAL A 208 -11.34 6.46 -11.32
N ALA A 209 -11.93 6.66 -10.13
CA ALA A 209 -13.24 6.11 -9.76
C ALA A 209 -14.38 6.63 -10.66
N ASN A 210 -14.21 7.83 -11.24
CA ASN A 210 -15.10 8.40 -12.26
C ASN A 210 -14.82 7.86 -13.68
N GLY A 211 -14.05 6.78 -13.81
CA GLY A 211 -13.76 6.12 -15.08
C GLY A 211 -12.77 6.86 -15.97
N VAL A 212 -12.06 7.87 -15.45
CA VAL A 212 -11.04 8.59 -16.23
C VAL A 212 -9.72 7.82 -16.17
N PRO A 213 -9.16 7.37 -17.31
CA PRO A 213 -7.90 6.63 -17.32
C PRO A 213 -6.73 7.48 -16.78
N PRO A 214 -5.75 6.87 -16.08
CA PRO A 214 -4.58 7.60 -15.59
C PRO A 214 -3.79 8.34 -16.68
N SER A 215 -3.80 7.82 -17.91
CA SER A 215 -3.18 8.48 -19.07
C SER A 215 -3.79 9.84 -19.39
N GLU A 216 -5.10 10.04 -19.18
CA GLU A 216 -5.75 11.33 -19.36
C GLU A 216 -5.43 12.31 -18.22
N ILE A 217 -5.23 11.80 -17.00
CA ILE A 217 -4.74 12.60 -15.86
C ILE A 217 -3.33 13.12 -16.16
N ALA A 218 -2.43 12.26 -16.65
CA ALA A 218 -1.08 12.65 -17.05
C ALA A 218 -1.11 13.71 -18.16
N LYS A 219 -1.93 13.51 -19.20
CA LYS A 219 -2.12 14.50 -20.27
C LYS A 219 -2.67 15.83 -19.75
N ALA A 220 -3.54 15.81 -18.74
CA ALA A 220 -4.08 17.04 -18.15
C ALA A 220 -3.01 17.87 -17.43
N PHE A 221 -2.03 17.21 -16.79
CA PHE A 221 -0.82 17.88 -16.29
C PHE A 221 0.05 18.41 -17.44
N MET A 222 0.13 17.69 -18.55
CA MET A 222 0.86 18.13 -19.75
C MET A 222 0.15 19.27 -20.49
N LEU A 223 -1.12 19.56 -20.16
CA LEU A 223 -2.03 20.51 -20.81
C LEU A 223 -2.54 20.04 -22.19
N ASP A 224 -2.49 18.73 -22.42
CA ASP A 224 -2.78 18.06 -23.69
C ASP A 224 -3.99 17.11 -23.61
N SER A 225 -4.70 17.03 -22.46
CA SER A 225 -5.90 16.19 -22.36
C SER A 225 -7.06 16.82 -23.13
N THR A 226 -7.82 15.96 -23.80
CA THR A 226 -9.08 16.31 -24.46
C THR A 226 -10.30 15.82 -23.67
N VAL A 227 -10.07 15.07 -22.59
CA VAL A 227 -11.09 14.39 -21.78
C VAL A 227 -11.34 15.11 -20.46
N ILE A 228 -10.32 15.72 -19.86
CA ILE A 228 -10.46 16.52 -18.65
C ILE A 228 -9.78 17.89 -18.81
N SER A 229 -10.25 18.86 -18.04
CA SER A 229 -9.70 20.22 -18.07
C SER A 229 -8.21 20.24 -17.67
N PRO A 230 -7.38 21.08 -18.33
CA PRO A 230 -5.96 21.18 -17.99
C PRO A 230 -5.71 21.58 -16.54
N ILE A 231 -4.85 20.83 -15.83
CA ILE A 231 -4.53 21.08 -14.42
C ILE A 231 -3.39 22.10 -14.36
N LYS A 232 -3.73 23.38 -14.33
CA LYS A 232 -2.73 24.47 -14.27
C LYS A 232 -2.35 24.78 -12.83
N SER A 233 -1.12 25.27 -12.62
CA SER A 233 -0.69 25.82 -11.32
C SER A 233 -1.68 26.85 -10.75
N SER A 234 -2.26 27.71 -11.60
CA SER A 234 -3.29 28.68 -11.18
C SER A 234 -4.59 28.07 -10.68
N SER A 235 -4.90 26.84 -11.08
CA SER A 235 -6.06 26.07 -10.62
C SER A 235 -5.80 25.39 -9.28
N LEU A 236 -4.53 25.10 -8.98
CA LEU A 236 -4.11 24.47 -7.73
C LEU A 236 -3.90 25.51 -6.61
N PHE A 237 -3.46 26.72 -6.94
CA PHE A 237 -3.12 27.74 -5.94
C PHE A 237 -4.10 28.92 -5.93
N ASP A 238 -4.66 29.21 -4.76
CA ASP A 238 -5.47 30.39 -4.46
C ASP A 238 -5.02 31.08 -3.17
N PRO A 239 -4.09 32.05 -3.26
CA PRO A 239 -3.53 32.71 -2.09
C PRO A 239 -4.60 33.29 -1.14
N ALA A 240 -4.47 33.03 0.16
CA ALA A 240 -5.41 33.45 1.21
C ALA A 240 -5.29 34.94 1.59
N ILE A 241 -5.19 35.84 0.59
CA ILE A 241 -4.92 37.28 0.77
C ILE A 241 -6.01 37.96 1.63
N SER A 242 -7.26 37.51 1.51
CA SER A 242 -8.38 38.08 2.27
C SER A 242 -8.31 37.77 3.77
N GLU A 243 -7.77 36.62 4.16
CA GLU A 243 -7.58 36.25 5.57
C GLU A 243 -6.45 37.08 6.19
N ILE A 244 -5.35 37.25 5.44
CA ILE A 244 -4.23 38.11 5.83
C ILE A 244 -4.72 39.55 6.05
N GLY A 245 -5.52 40.09 5.12
CA GLY A 245 -6.10 41.43 5.24
C GLY A 245 -7.04 41.57 6.44
N GLY A 246 -7.91 40.59 6.68
CA GLY A 246 -8.82 40.57 7.82
C GLY A 246 -8.10 40.50 9.17
N ARG A 247 -7.08 39.63 9.29
CA ARG A 247 -6.25 39.50 10.50
C ARG A 247 -5.39 40.75 10.76
N LEU A 248 -4.86 41.37 9.71
CA LEU A 248 -4.12 42.63 9.83
C LEU A 248 -5.04 43.77 10.28
N LEU A 249 -6.26 43.85 9.73
CA LEU A 249 -7.25 44.83 10.16
C LEU A 249 -7.71 44.60 11.60
N SER A 250 -7.89 43.34 12.03
CA SER A 250 -8.25 43.03 13.42
C SER A 250 -7.17 43.46 14.40
N LEU A 251 -5.89 43.38 14.06
CA LEU A 251 -4.82 43.93 14.90
C LEU A 251 -4.88 45.45 15.03
N ILE A 252 -5.19 46.14 13.93
CA ILE A 252 -5.25 47.61 13.89
C ILE A 252 -6.49 48.12 14.65
N THR A 253 -7.58 47.35 14.63
CA THR A 253 -8.88 47.74 15.20
C THR A 253 -9.13 47.21 16.61
N SER A 254 -8.31 46.28 17.11
CA SER A 254 -8.37 45.79 18.49
C SER A 254 -7.95 46.89 19.46
N SER A 255 -8.87 47.35 20.30
CA SER A 255 -8.57 48.30 21.39
C SER A 255 -7.57 47.72 22.38
N ALA A 256 -6.52 48.50 22.67
CA ALA A 256 -5.40 48.10 23.49
C ALA A 256 -5.82 47.81 24.94
N ASP A 257 -5.84 46.53 25.31
CA ASP A 257 -5.77 46.16 26.72
C ASP A 257 -4.29 46.26 27.17
N GLU A 258 -4.03 47.06 28.21
CA GLU A 258 -2.69 47.51 28.65
C GLU A 258 -1.85 46.42 29.37
N ARG A 259 -2.26 45.15 29.33
CA ARG A 259 -1.55 44.07 30.01
C ARG A 259 -1.24 42.88 29.09
N GLY A 260 -0.01 42.87 28.57
CA GLY A 260 0.74 41.63 28.37
C GLY A 260 1.05 41.21 26.92
N TRP A 261 2.33 41.40 26.55
CA TRP A 261 3.08 40.78 25.45
C TRP A 261 2.64 41.01 23.98
N LEU A 262 3.51 41.73 23.26
CA LEU A 262 3.49 41.88 21.79
C LEU A 262 3.74 40.56 21.03
N PHE A 263 4.39 39.58 21.66
CA PHE A 263 4.76 38.31 21.00
C PHE A 263 3.55 37.47 20.56
N PRO A 264 2.56 37.11 21.41
CA PRO A 264 1.36 36.39 20.99
C PRO A 264 0.53 37.11 19.91
N ARG A 265 0.51 38.45 19.92
CA ARG A 265 -0.19 39.25 18.90
C ARG A 265 0.46 39.11 17.53
N LEU A 266 1.79 39.10 17.45
CA LEU A 266 2.51 38.86 16.19
C LEU A 266 2.22 37.47 15.60
N PHE A 267 1.99 36.46 16.44
CA PHE A 267 1.60 35.11 15.99
C PHE A 267 0.16 35.05 15.48
N SER A 268 -0.77 35.87 16.01
CA SER A 268 -2.17 35.89 15.55
C SER A 268 -2.37 36.39 14.11
N VAL A 269 -1.38 37.12 13.58
CA VAL A 269 -1.35 37.65 12.20
C VAL A 269 -0.95 36.59 11.19
N ILE A 270 -0.24 35.56 11.63
CA ILE A 270 0.16 34.46 10.77
C ILE A 270 -1.14 33.80 10.29
N PRO A 271 -1.44 33.83 8.98
CA PRO A 271 -2.68 33.26 8.48
C PRO A 271 -2.73 31.78 8.83
N SER A 272 -3.94 31.26 9.05
CA SER A 272 -4.11 29.83 9.36
C SER A 272 -3.59 28.96 8.20
N ALA A 273 -3.64 29.49 6.97
CA ALA A 273 -3.03 28.88 5.81
C ALA A 273 -2.57 29.87 4.72
N LEU A 274 -1.70 29.41 3.82
CA LEU A 274 -1.22 30.17 2.66
C LEU A 274 -2.23 30.21 1.50
N PHE A 275 -3.02 29.15 1.34
CA PHE A 275 -3.97 28.94 0.25
C PHE A 275 -5.34 28.54 0.81
N LYS A 276 -6.42 28.85 0.08
CA LYS A 276 -7.77 28.52 0.51
C LYS A 276 -8.16 27.09 0.16
N GLY A 277 -7.94 26.69 -1.10
CA GLY A 277 -8.35 25.41 -1.68
C GLY A 277 -9.64 25.47 -2.53
N ASP A 278 -10.37 26.59 -2.50
CA ASP A 278 -11.63 26.81 -3.24
C ASP A 278 -11.49 26.58 -4.75
N ARG A 279 -10.33 26.93 -5.33
CA ARG A 279 -10.10 26.74 -6.77
C ARG A 279 -10.01 25.28 -7.16
N ILE A 280 -9.39 24.44 -6.32
CA ILE A 280 -9.30 23.00 -6.56
C ILE A 280 -10.70 22.40 -6.47
N GLU A 281 -11.48 22.74 -5.43
CA GLU A 281 -12.87 22.29 -5.27
C GLU A 281 -13.70 22.59 -6.52
N LYS A 282 -13.70 23.84 -6.99
CA LYS A 282 -14.47 24.25 -8.18
C LYS A 282 -14.02 23.57 -9.47
N MET A 283 -12.71 23.37 -9.63
CA MET A 283 -12.17 22.66 -10.78
C MET A 283 -12.67 21.22 -10.83
N LEU A 284 -12.64 20.53 -9.68
CA LEU A 284 -13.10 19.15 -9.55
C LEU A 284 -14.62 19.04 -9.68
N GLU A 285 -15.37 19.92 -9.02
CA GLU A 285 -16.83 19.99 -9.13
C GLU A 285 -17.28 20.13 -10.59
N LYS A 286 -16.64 21.04 -11.35
CA LYS A 286 -16.91 21.19 -12.77
C LYS A 286 -16.57 19.92 -13.56
N GLY A 287 -15.40 19.31 -13.31
CA GLY A 287 -14.97 18.09 -14.01
C GLY A 287 -15.86 16.88 -13.73
N PHE A 288 -16.38 16.74 -12.51
CA PHE A 288 -17.30 15.69 -12.10
C PHE A 288 -18.75 15.93 -12.55
N SER A 289 -19.09 17.15 -12.98
CA SER A 289 -20.41 17.47 -13.54
C SER A 289 -20.49 17.20 -15.05
N GLU A 290 -19.41 16.73 -15.68
CA GLU A 290 -19.41 16.35 -17.10
C GLU A 290 -20.17 15.02 -17.33
N VAL A 291 -20.69 14.83 -18.55
CA VAL A 291 -21.52 13.66 -18.89
C VAL A 291 -20.77 12.35 -18.62
N GLY A 292 -21.41 11.44 -17.88
CA GLY A 292 -20.86 10.13 -17.52
C GLY A 292 -19.99 10.14 -16.24
N ARG A 293 -19.93 11.27 -15.53
CA ARG A 293 -19.25 11.43 -14.24
C ARG A 293 -20.23 11.93 -13.18
N THR A 294 -19.82 11.87 -11.92
CA THR A 294 -20.62 12.35 -10.80
C THR A 294 -19.76 12.92 -9.68
N ASN A 295 -20.34 13.90 -8.97
CA ASN A 295 -19.79 14.48 -7.74
C ASN A 295 -20.40 13.84 -6.47
N SER A 296 -21.12 12.71 -6.60
CA SER A 296 -21.77 11.98 -5.51
C SER A 296 -21.10 10.63 -5.27
N PHE A 297 -20.81 10.30 -4.02
CA PHE A 297 -20.28 8.97 -3.64
C PHE A 297 -21.25 7.83 -3.96
N GLU A 298 -22.56 8.10 -3.89
CA GLU A 298 -23.61 7.09 -4.07
C GLU A 298 -23.80 6.69 -5.54
N GLU A 299 -23.52 7.62 -6.46
CA GLU A 299 -23.77 7.45 -7.90
C GLU A 299 -22.59 6.84 -8.66
N LEU A 300 -21.43 6.66 -8.01
CA LEU A 300 -20.24 6.09 -8.65
C LEU A 300 -20.42 4.59 -8.94
N GLY A 301 -19.86 4.14 -10.08
CA GLY A 301 -19.84 2.72 -10.45
C GLY A 301 -18.97 1.87 -9.50
N GLY A 302 -17.81 2.41 -9.08
CA GLY A 302 -16.96 1.85 -8.02
C GLY A 302 -17.16 2.59 -6.69
N LYS A 303 -16.73 2.00 -5.57
CA LYS A 303 -16.81 2.70 -4.27
C LYS A 303 -15.59 3.58 -4.05
N LEU A 304 -15.81 4.83 -3.67
CA LEU A 304 -14.76 5.80 -3.36
C LEU A 304 -14.80 6.14 -1.87
N PHE A 305 -13.62 6.22 -1.26
CA PHE A 305 -13.46 6.60 0.13
C PHE A 305 -12.34 7.64 0.26
N ILE A 306 -12.63 8.75 0.96
CA ILE A 306 -11.68 9.85 1.12
C ILE A 306 -11.43 10.11 2.60
N GLY A 307 -10.18 9.92 3.05
CA GLY A 307 -9.78 10.14 4.43
C GLY A 307 -9.48 11.60 4.72
N ALA A 308 -9.96 12.10 5.86
CA ALA A 308 -9.67 13.43 6.40
C ALA A 308 -9.55 13.36 7.93
N THR A 309 -9.00 14.41 8.53
CA THR A 309 -8.87 14.52 9.98
C THR A 309 -9.85 15.58 10.48
N ASP A 310 -10.69 15.24 11.46
CA ASP A 310 -11.41 16.27 12.21
C ASP A 310 -10.39 17.08 13.02
N GLN A 311 -10.38 18.39 12.81
CA GLN A 311 -9.38 19.28 13.37
C GLN A 311 -9.44 19.38 14.90
N ASP A 312 -10.65 19.33 15.47
CA ASP A 312 -10.87 19.59 16.89
C ASP A 312 -10.80 18.30 17.71
N THR A 313 -11.31 17.19 17.18
CA THR A 313 -11.29 15.89 17.87
C THR A 313 -10.06 15.05 17.54
N SER A 314 -9.32 15.40 16.48
CA SER A 314 -8.24 14.57 15.93
C SER A 314 -8.68 13.16 15.51
N GLU A 315 -9.97 12.95 15.30
CA GLU A 315 -10.51 11.68 14.80
C GLU A 315 -10.29 11.57 13.28
N HIS A 316 -10.00 10.36 12.84
CA HIS A 316 -9.94 10.07 11.40
C HIS A 316 -11.35 9.84 10.87
N ILE A 317 -11.76 10.62 9.88
CA ILE A 317 -13.07 10.57 9.24
C ILE A 317 -12.90 10.16 7.78
N VAL A 318 -13.74 9.25 7.30
CA VAL A 318 -13.70 8.76 5.92
C VAL A 318 -15.00 9.11 5.21
N PHE A 319 -14.94 10.05 4.28
CA PHE A 319 -16.06 10.37 3.39
C PHE A 319 -16.34 9.19 2.44
N GLY A 320 -17.61 8.98 2.09
CA GLY A 320 -18.07 7.78 1.37
C GLY A 320 -18.43 6.60 2.27
N THR A 321 -18.24 6.72 3.59
CA THR A 321 -18.78 5.77 4.57
C THR A 321 -20.17 6.20 5.08
N PRO A 322 -20.98 5.28 5.65
CA PRO A 322 -22.30 5.61 6.16
C PRO A 322 -22.31 6.84 7.07
N GLY A 323 -23.17 7.81 6.75
CA GLY A 323 -23.28 9.10 7.44
C GLY A 323 -22.49 10.24 6.78
N TRP A 324 -21.53 9.95 5.89
CA TRP A 324 -20.74 10.93 5.16
C TRP A 324 -20.92 10.88 3.64
N GLU A 325 -21.70 9.93 3.12
CA GLU A 325 -21.99 9.75 1.68
C GLU A 325 -22.66 10.97 1.02
N HIS A 326 -23.40 11.77 1.81
CA HIS A 326 -24.09 12.97 1.35
C HIS A 326 -23.17 14.15 0.98
N VAL A 327 -21.89 14.10 1.38
CA VAL A 327 -20.93 15.18 1.12
C VAL A 327 -20.48 15.09 -0.34
N PRO A 328 -20.49 16.18 -1.13
CA PRO A 328 -19.97 16.14 -2.50
C PRO A 328 -18.49 15.75 -2.54
N ILE A 329 -18.11 14.91 -3.51
CA ILE A 329 -16.74 14.39 -3.66
C ILE A 329 -15.72 15.53 -3.71
N SER A 330 -15.96 16.57 -4.52
CA SER A 330 -15.08 17.75 -4.64
C SER A 330 -14.83 18.43 -3.29
N ARG A 331 -15.84 18.47 -2.42
CA ARG A 331 -15.76 19.08 -1.08
C ARG A 331 -15.04 18.19 -0.08
N ALA A 332 -15.24 16.87 -0.17
CA ALA A 332 -14.47 15.88 0.59
C ALA A 332 -12.98 15.93 0.22
N ILE A 333 -12.65 16.05 -1.07
CA ILE A 333 -11.27 16.23 -1.55
C ILE A 333 -10.67 17.52 -1.00
N HIS A 334 -11.41 18.64 -1.01
CA HIS A 334 -10.93 19.89 -0.42
C HIS A 334 -10.55 19.70 1.06
N ALA A 335 -11.43 19.12 1.87
CA ALA A 335 -11.12 18.78 3.27
C ALA A 335 -9.87 17.89 3.40
N SER A 336 -9.74 16.88 2.55
CA SER A 336 -8.59 15.97 2.55
C SER A 336 -7.28 16.64 2.11
N LEU A 337 -7.34 17.75 1.35
CA LEU A 337 -6.19 18.55 0.89
C LEU A 337 -5.81 19.69 1.83
N SER A 338 -6.57 19.93 2.90
CA SER A 338 -6.37 21.01 3.87
C SER A 338 -5.14 20.80 4.77
N LEU A 339 -3.95 20.73 4.18
CA LEU A 339 -2.68 20.53 4.86
C LEU A 339 -2.20 21.83 5.50
N ILE A 340 -2.41 22.01 6.81
CA ILE A 340 -1.94 23.20 7.55
C ILE A 340 -0.40 23.23 7.60
N PRO A 341 0.25 24.41 7.48
CA PRO A 341 -0.32 25.76 7.25
C PRO A 341 -0.38 26.13 5.76
N PHE A 342 -0.45 25.16 4.85
CA PHE A 342 -0.46 25.42 3.41
C PHE A 342 -1.87 25.67 2.90
N TYR A 343 -2.83 24.80 3.20
CA TYR A 343 -4.23 24.94 2.83
C TYR A 343 -5.13 25.11 4.06
N ALA A 344 -6.13 25.98 3.93
CA ALA A 344 -7.04 26.30 5.02
C ALA A 344 -7.90 25.09 5.38
N PRO A 345 -8.28 24.92 6.67
CA PRO A 345 -9.26 23.93 7.06
C PRO A 345 -10.59 24.12 6.34
N GLN A 346 -11.27 23.02 6.05
CA GLN A 346 -12.56 23.06 5.36
C GLN A 346 -13.70 22.75 6.32
N CYS A 347 -14.74 23.61 6.32
CA CYS A 347 -15.92 23.39 7.14
C CYS A 347 -16.98 22.58 6.39
N ILE A 348 -17.38 21.43 6.95
CA ILE A 348 -18.42 20.55 6.42
C ILE A 348 -19.36 20.19 7.56
N SER A 349 -20.66 20.47 7.38
CA SER A 349 -21.71 20.17 8.37
C SER A 349 -21.39 20.69 9.79
N GLY A 350 -20.77 21.87 9.88
CA GLY A 350 -20.43 22.53 11.15
C GLY A 350 -19.16 22.03 11.83
N ARG A 351 -18.42 21.09 11.23
CA ARG A 351 -17.13 20.57 11.71
C ARG A 351 -16.00 21.04 10.79
N TRP A 352 -14.80 21.22 11.34
CA TRP A 352 -13.61 21.64 10.60
C TRP A 352 -12.71 20.46 10.33
N PHE A 353 -12.27 20.33 9.08
CA PHE A 353 -11.45 19.24 8.60
C PHE A 353 -10.11 19.72 8.07
N ILE A 354 -9.08 18.92 8.33
CA ILE A 354 -7.73 19.07 7.80
C ILE A 354 -7.31 17.79 7.09
N ASP A 355 -6.16 17.84 6.44
CA ASP A 355 -5.60 16.73 5.67
C ASP A 355 -5.61 15.39 6.44
N GLY A 356 -5.99 14.31 5.75
CA GLY A 356 -6.09 12.98 6.36
C GLY A 356 -4.74 12.43 6.85
N SER A 357 -3.62 12.89 6.27
CA SER A 357 -2.26 12.45 6.59
C SER A 357 -1.88 12.66 8.06
N PHE A 358 -2.50 13.63 8.74
CA PHE A 358 -2.27 13.87 10.17
C PHE A 358 -2.66 12.66 11.04
N THR A 359 -3.72 11.94 10.67
CA THR A 359 -4.21 10.78 11.43
C THR A 359 -3.89 9.44 10.77
N ARG A 360 -3.94 9.34 9.43
CA ARG A 360 -3.64 8.11 8.68
C ARG A 360 -2.86 8.39 7.40
N THR A 361 -1.95 7.49 7.03
CA THR A 361 -1.18 7.64 5.77
C THR A 361 -1.93 7.12 4.56
N SER A 362 -2.72 6.07 4.73
CA SER A 362 -3.54 5.42 3.71
C SER A 362 -4.70 4.66 4.36
N GLU A 363 -5.73 4.33 3.57
CA GLU A 363 -6.91 3.59 4.06
C GLU A 363 -6.82 2.07 3.82
N VAL A 364 -5.61 1.51 3.90
CA VAL A 364 -5.39 0.07 3.68
C VAL A 364 -6.21 -0.78 4.65
N GLU A 365 -6.26 -0.42 5.94
CA GLU A 365 -7.05 -1.16 6.94
C GLU A 365 -8.54 -1.16 6.60
N LEU A 366 -9.07 -0.03 6.12
CA LEU A 366 -10.46 0.05 5.70
C LEU A 366 -10.72 -0.79 4.46
N ALA A 367 -9.81 -0.78 3.48
CA ALA A 367 -9.92 -1.62 2.30
C ALA A 367 -10.00 -3.12 2.67
N ILE A 368 -9.16 -3.57 3.61
CA ILE A 368 -9.20 -4.94 4.15
C ILE A 368 -10.55 -5.20 4.85
N ALA A 369 -11.01 -4.28 5.70
CA ALA A 369 -12.28 -4.41 6.41
C ALA A 369 -13.50 -4.46 5.44
N GLN A 370 -13.38 -3.84 4.27
CA GLN A 370 -14.37 -3.87 3.18
C GLN A 370 -14.20 -5.09 2.25
N GLY A 371 -13.39 -6.08 2.63
CA GLY A 371 -13.24 -7.34 1.92
C GLY A 371 -12.32 -7.30 0.71
N ALA A 372 -11.41 -6.32 0.64
CA ALA A 372 -10.39 -6.30 -0.40
C ALA A 372 -9.37 -7.43 -0.19
N THR A 373 -9.13 -8.19 -1.25
CA THR A 373 -8.15 -9.28 -1.31
C THR A 373 -7.00 -8.97 -2.27
N LEU A 374 -7.12 -7.91 -3.06
CA LEU A 374 -6.03 -7.26 -3.78
C LEU A 374 -6.00 -5.79 -3.38
N ILE A 375 -4.86 -5.31 -2.89
CA ILE A 375 -4.66 -3.90 -2.57
C ILE A 375 -3.40 -3.41 -3.27
N VAL A 376 -3.57 -2.49 -4.22
CA VAL A 376 -2.50 -1.68 -4.78
C VAL A 376 -2.33 -0.46 -3.88
N VAL A 377 -1.14 -0.28 -3.31
CA VAL A 377 -0.79 0.85 -2.45
C VAL A 377 0.26 1.69 -3.14
N VAL A 378 0.01 2.99 -3.26
CA VAL A 378 1.00 3.95 -3.76
C VAL A 378 1.22 5.02 -2.70
N ASP A 379 2.45 5.12 -2.19
CA ASP A 379 2.81 6.10 -1.17
C ASP A 379 4.08 6.89 -1.55
N PRO A 380 3.91 8.13 -2.06
CA PRO A 380 5.03 9.01 -2.40
C PRO A 380 5.54 9.84 -1.21
N LEU A 381 4.99 9.70 0.00
CA LEU A 381 5.42 10.45 1.20
C LEU A 381 6.69 9.87 1.83
N ILE A 382 7.72 9.66 1.03
CA ILE A 382 9.04 9.28 1.54
C ILE A 382 9.84 10.56 1.85
N PRO A 383 10.43 10.72 3.05
CA PRO A 383 11.32 11.84 3.33
C PRO A 383 12.65 11.66 2.59
N ILE A 384 13.29 12.76 2.22
CA ILE A 384 14.59 12.71 1.56
C ILE A 384 15.67 12.35 2.57
N LYS A 385 16.51 11.37 2.21
CA LYS A 385 17.75 11.10 2.94
C LYS A 385 18.90 11.82 2.24
N ALA A 386 19.43 12.85 2.89
CA ALA A 386 20.56 13.61 2.35
C ALA A 386 21.88 13.10 2.93
N SER A 387 22.89 12.91 2.08
CA SER A 387 24.25 12.54 2.49
C SER A 387 25.01 13.70 3.15
N GLN A 388 24.63 14.95 2.86
CA GLN A 388 25.25 16.15 3.40
C GLN A 388 24.53 16.67 4.65
N SER A 389 25.27 16.85 5.75
CA SER A 389 24.76 17.49 6.96
C SER A 389 24.27 18.91 6.68
N GLY A 390 23.09 19.26 7.21
CA GLY A 390 22.48 20.57 7.02
C GLY A 390 21.78 20.79 5.68
N TYR A 391 21.63 19.77 4.81
CA TYR A 391 20.91 19.89 3.54
C TYR A 391 19.48 20.42 3.72
N VAL A 392 18.69 19.82 4.62
CA VAL A 392 17.30 20.27 4.85
C VAL A 392 17.26 21.70 5.39
N ARG A 393 18.20 22.06 6.27
CA ARG A 393 18.35 23.42 6.81
C ARG A 393 18.66 24.44 5.71
N SER A 394 19.53 24.10 4.76
CA SER A 394 19.94 25.03 3.69
C SER A 394 18.82 25.32 2.69
N LYS A 395 17.78 24.48 2.64
CA LYS A 395 16.58 24.68 1.79
C LYS A 395 15.50 25.55 2.45
N GLY A 396 15.67 25.96 3.70
CA GLY A 396 14.78 26.89 4.40
C GLY A 396 13.60 26.25 5.15
N GLY A 397 12.87 27.06 5.92
CA GLY A 397 11.88 26.59 6.90
C GLY A 397 10.65 25.88 6.32
N VAL A 398 10.16 26.32 5.16
CA VAL A 398 9.02 25.68 4.48
C VAL A 398 9.39 24.26 4.03
N PHE A 399 10.55 24.11 3.40
CA PHE A 399 11.05 22.80 2.99
C PHE A 399 11.29 21.90 4.20
N ALA A 400 11.93 22.44 5.25
CA ALA A 400 12.14 21.69 6.50
C ALA A 400 10.82 21.21 7.11
N THR A 401 9.78 22.05 7.14
CA THR A 401 8.45 21.69 7.65
C THR A 401 7.82 20.55 6.84
N ILE A 402 7.87 20.63 5.51
CA ILE A 402 7.38 19.56 4.62
C ILE A 402 8.14 18.26 4.87
N GLN A 403 9.47 18.31 5.00
CA GLN A 403 10.27 17.13 5.30
C GLN A 403 9.94 16.53 6.67
N SER A 404 9.69 17.36 7.67
CA SER A 404 9.24 16.90 8.99
C SER A 404 7.87 16.20 8.92
N ILE A 405 6.92 16.75 8.16
CA ILE A 405 5.61 16.11 7.95
C ILE A 405 5.80 14.77 7.20
N LYS A 406 6.53 14.76 6.08
CA LYS A 406 6.85 13.52 5.33
C LYS A 406 7.48 12.47 6.26
N ALA A 407 8.44 12.85 7.11
CA ALA A 407 9.08 11.92 8.04
C ALA A 407 8.12 11.34 9.09
N LEU A 408 7.22 12.16 9.65
CA LEU A 408 6.23 11.71 10.63
C LEU A 408 5.24 10.71 9.99
N VAL A 409 4.68 11.06 8.84
CA VAL A 409 3.71 10.23 8.11
C VAL A 409 4.36 8.93 7.62
N ASN A 410 5.57 9.02 7.08
CA ASN A 410 6.33 7.86 6.59
C ASN A 410 6.67 6.87 7.69
N THR A 411 7.16 7.36 8.83
CA THR A 411 7.55 6.49 9.95
C THR A 411 6.35 5.69 10.45
N ARG A 412 5.16 6.30 10.50
CA ARG A 412 3.91 5.62 10.84
C ARG A 412 3.59 4.50 9.84
N PHE A 413 3.62 4.81 8.55
CA PHE A 413 3.28 3.83 7.51
C PHE A 413 4.28 2.68 7.44
N MET A 414 5.58 2.97 7.42
CA MET A 414 6.62 1.95 7.40
C MET A 414 6.66 1.10 8.67
N GLY A 415 6.25 1.65 9.81
CA GLY A 415 6.09 0.88 11.05
C GLY A 415 4.89 -0.08 11.01
N MET A 416 3.79 0.32 10.37
CA MET A 416 2.55 -0.47 10.31
C MET A 416 2.53 -1.51 9.18
N LEU A 417 3.17 -1.21 8.06
CA LEU A 417 3.05 -2.01 6.83
C LEU A 417 3.50 -3.48 6.99
N PRO A 418 4.63 -3.81 7.66
CA PRO A 418 4.98 -5.21 7.91
C PRO A 418 3.92 -5.94 8.71
N HIS A 419 3.34 -5.27 9.72
CA HIS A 419 2.28 -5.85 10.52
C HIS A 419 1.01 -6.10 9.70
N LEU A 420 0.63 -5.18 8.80
CA LEU A 420 -0.53 -5.36 7.91
C LEU A 420 -0.35 -6.55 6.96
N VAL A 421 0.80 -6.63 6.28
CA VAL A 421 1.10 -7.72 5.34
C VAL A 421 1.16 -9.08 6.06
N GLU A 422 1.66 -9.12 7.29
CA GLU A 422 1.70 -10.34 8.09
C GLU A 422 0.34 -10.67 8.71
N SER A 423 -0.41 -9.68 9.18
CA SER A 423 -1.71 -9.87 9.82
C SER A 423 -2.78 -10.39 8.85
N HIS A 424 -2.64 -10.05 7.57
CA HIS A 424 -3.59 -10.34 6.50
C HIS A 424 -2.97 -11.16 5.34
N PRO A 425 -2.56 -12.42 5.59
CA PRO A 425 -1.95 -13.27 4.57
C PRO A 425 -2.91 -13.63 3.42
N GLU A 426 -4.22 -13.44 3.62
CA GLU A 426 -5.28 -13.59 2.61
C GLU A 426 -5.29 -12.48 1.56
N VAL A 427 -4.64 -11.34 1.83
CA VAL A 427 -4.61 -10.17 0.96
C VAL A 427 -3.32 -10.13 0.16
N ASP A 428 -3.45 -9.90 -1.15
CA ASP A 428 -2.33 -9.60 -2.03
C ASP A 428 -2.04 -8.10 -2.01
N PHE A 429 -0.82 -7.73 -1.61
CA PHE A 429 -0.36 -6.35 -1.62
C PHE A 429 0.62 -6.11 -2.78
N LEU A 430 0.36 -5.07 -3.56
CA LEU A 430 1.31 -4.48 -4.51
C LEU A 430 1.62 -3.06 -4.04
N ILE A 431 2.85 -2.82 -3.58
CA ILE A 431 3.23 -1.57 -2.90
C ILE A 431 4.28 -0.84 -3.74
N PHE A 432 3.98 0.40 -4.09
CA PHE A 432 4.82 1.27 -4.92
C PHE A 432 5.27 2.48 -4.10
N LEU A 433 6.58 2.62 -3.96
CA LEU A 433 7.25 3.68 -3.22
C LEU A 433 8.37 4.25 -4.07
N PRO A 434 8.62 5.57 -4.05
CA PRO A 434 9.75 6.16 -4.74
C PRO A 434 11.07 5.70 -4.10
N GLY A 435 12.04 5.36 -4.95
CA GLY A 435 13.42 5.08 -4.53
C GLY A 435 14.15 6.33 -4.03
N GLU A 436 15.33 6.17 -3.46
CA GLU A 436 16.12 7.31 -2.97
C GLU A 436 16.53 8.28 -4.10
N GLU A 437 16.85 7.74 -5.28
CA GLU A 437 17.16 8.53 -6.49
C GLU A 437 15.94 9.29 -7.00
N ASP A 438 14.78 8.63 -7.10
CA ASP A 438 13.50 9.26 -7.46
C ASP A 438 13.17 10.40 -6.50
N MET A 439 13.35 10.15 -5.19
CA MET A 439 13.14 11.14 -4.15
C MET A 439 14.10 12.32 -4.24
N SER A 440 15.29 12.17 -4.81
CA SER A 440 16.20 13.28 -5.06
C SER A 440 15.70 14.20 -6.19
N ILE A 441 14.98 13.67 -7.17
CA ILE A 441 14.43 14.45 -8.29
C ILE A 441 13.08 15.05 -7.88
N MET A 442 12.26 14.24 -7.20
CA MET A 442 11.05 14.68 -6.50
C MET A 442 11.38 15.59 -5.32
N SER A 443 12.65 15.73 -4.90
CA SER A 443 13.01 16.56 -3.75
C SER A 443 12.73 18.03 -4.02
N GLY A 444 11.78 18.59 -3.28
CA GLY A 444 11.42 19.99 -3.43
C GLY A 444 10.39 20.48 -2.42
N THR A 445 9.92 21.71 -2.63
CA THR A 445 8.66 22.15 -2.05
C THR A 445 7.52 21.38 -2.73
N LEU A 446 6.43 21.07 -2.03
CA LEU A 446 5.21 20.36 -2.52
C LEU A 446 4.55 20.97 -3.78
N PHE A 447 5.17 21.99 -4.37
CA PHE A 447 4.66 22.91 -5.37
C PHE A 447 5.49 22.91 -6.67
N LYS A 448 6.41 21.95 -6.85
CA LYS A 448 7.30 21.80 -8.03
C LYS A 448 6.58 21.38 -9.33
N TYR A 449 5.45 22.00 -9.66
CA TYR A 449 4.70 21.79 -10.90
C TYR A 449 5.57 21.89 -12.18
N ARG A 450 6.67 22.66 -12.14
CA ARG A 450 7.59 22.81 -13.28
C ARG A 450 8.22 21.48 -13.73
N TYR A 451 8.42 20.52 -12.82
CA TYR A 451 9.05 19.22 -13.10
C TYR A 451 8.06 18.10 -13.37
N ARG A 452 6.77 18.43 -13.61
CA ARG A 452 5.69 17.44 -13.73
C ARG A 452 5.94 16.33 -14.76
N MET A 453 6.55 16.64 -15.91
CA MET A 453 6.83 15.63 -16.94
C MET A 453 7.94 14.67 -16.51
N GLU A 454 8.93 15.16 -15.77
CA GLU A 454 10.03 14.35 -15.28
C GLU A 454 9.56 13.44 -14.13
N ILE A 455 8.75 13.97 -13.21
CA ILE A 455 8.18 13.19 -12.10
C ILE A 455 7.23 12.10 -12.62
N ASP A 456 6.33 12.41 -13.56
CA ASP A 456 5.44 11.40 -14.15
C ASP A 456 6.21 10.27 -14.82
N ARG A 457 7.24 10.63 -15.60
CA ARG A 457 8.08 9.65 -16.29
C ARG A 457 8.84 8.76 -15.31
N ILE A 458 9.48 9.34 -14.30
CA ILE A 458 10.21 8.59 -13.26
C ILE A 458 9.28 7.64 -12.53
N ALA A 459 8.11 8.11 -12.11
CA ALA A 459 7.14 7.29 -11.39
C ALA A 459 6.67 6.10 -12.24
N TYR A 460 6.37 6.35 -13.51
CA TYR A 460 5.99 5.31 -14.46
C TYR A 460 7.11 4.30 -14.72
N ASP A 461 8.32 4.77 -15.02
CA ASP A 461 9.48 3.91 -15.31
C ASP A 461 9.84 3.06 -14.07
N ALA A 462 9.86 3.67 -12.88
CA ALA A 462 10.13 2.98 -11.60
C ALA A 462 9.06 1.94 -11.26
N ALA A 463 7.78 2.22 -11.54
CA ALA A 463 6.69 1.26 -11.34
C ALA A 463 6.82 0.06 -12.29
N LEU A 464 7.09 0.30 -13.58
CA LEU A 464 7.35 -0.79 -14.54
C LEU A 464 8.56 -1.64 -14.12
N ASP A 465 9.65 -1.01 -13.70
CA ASP A 465 10.84 -1.73 -13.26
C ASP A 465 10.60 -2.55 -11.99
N THR A 466 9.78 -2.03 -11.08
CA THR A 466 9.33 -2.78 -9.89
C THR A 466 8.53 -4.01 -10.32
N MET A 467 7.58 -3.84 -11.25
CA MET A 467 6.77 -4.96 -11.74
C MET A 467 7.57 -5.98 -12.57
N ARG A 468 8.60 -5.55 -13.32
CA ARG A 468 9.51 -6.45 -14.05
C ARG A 468 10.36 -7.28 -13.12
N LYS A 469 10.90 -6.68 -12.05
CA LYS A 469 11.72 -7.39 -11.05
C LYS A 469 10.93 -8.49 -10.33
N ASP A 470 9.62 -8.35 -10.25
CA ASP A 470 8.70 -9.30 -9.59
C ASP A 470 7.62 -9.83 -10.56
N GLU A 471 7.97 -9.98 -11.85
CA GLU A 471 7.01 -10.26 -12.94
C GLU A 471 6.15 -11.50 -12.68
N VAL A 472 6.75 -12.58 -12.18
CA VAL A 472 6.03 -13.83 -11.89
C VAL A 472 4.93 -13.59 -10.86
N ARG A 473 5.28 -12.94 -9.74
CA ARG A 473 4.33 -12.65 -8.66
C ARG A 473 3.26 -11.67 -9.10
N VAL A 474 3.63 -10.62 -9.84
CA VAL A 474 2.68 -9.62 -10.36
C VAL A 474 1.65 -10.29 -11.28
N ARG A 475 2.11 -11.11 -12.24
CA ARG A 475 1.23 -11.89 -13.13
C ARG A 475 0.26 -12.75 -12.34
N GLU A 476 0.74 -13.44 -11.31
CA GLU A 476 -0.11 -14.31 -10.51
C GLU A 476 -1.11 -13.58 -9.64
N ILE A 477 -0.70 -12.47 -9.01
CA ILE A 477 -1.59 -11.63 -8.22
C ILE A 477 -2.73 -11.15 -9.11
N PHE A 478 -2.43 -10.51 -10.25
CA PHE A 478 -3.46 -10.01 -11.14
C PHE A 478 -4.34 -11.13 -11.71
N ALA A 479 -3.75 -12.25 -12.14
CA ALA A 479 -4.52 -13.38 -12.68
C ALA A 479 -5.49 -13.98 -11.64
N ARG A 480 -5.09 -14.04 -10.36
CA ARG A 480 -5.95 -14.50 -9.26
C ARG A 480 -7.20 -13.63 -9.12
N HIS A 481 -7.08 -12.33 -9.39
CA HIS A 481 -8.16 -11.35 -9.27
C HIS A 481 -8.82 -11.02 -10.63
N GLY A 482 -8.63 -11.87 -11.64
CA GLY A 482 -9.33 -11.76 -12.93
C GLY A 482 -8.76 -10.71 -13.89
N PHE A 483 -7.49 -10.34 -13.71
CA PHE A 483 -6.77 -9.44 -14.61
C PHE A 483 -5.67 -10.20 -15.34
N GLU A 484 -5.71 -10.17 -16.66
CA GLU A 484 -4.60 -10.63 -17.49
C GLU A 484 -3.58 -9.49 -17.61
N VAL A 485 -2.27 -9.82 -17.55
CA VAL A 485 -1.22 -8.81 -17.68
C VAL A 485 -0.16 -9.15 -18.72
N SER A 486 0.32 -8.11 -19.40
CA SER A 486 1.43 -8.15 -20.34
C SER A 486 2.45 -7.09 -19.95
N ILE A 487 3.53 -7.50 -19.29
CA ILE A 487 4.59 -6.58 -18.86
C ILE A 487 5.57 -6.36 -20.01
N PRO A 488 5.76 -5.11 -20.49
CA PRO A 488 6.71 -4.82 -21.56
C PRO A 488 8.14 -5.14 -21.12
N GLN A 489 8.90 -5.87 -21.96
CA GLN A 489 10.32 -6.09 -21.73
C GLN A 489 11.07 -4.75 -21.84
N GLY A 490 11.97 -4.46 -20.89
CA GLY A 490 12.72 -3.21 -20.88
C GLY A 490 13.63 -3.09 -22.11
N ASN A 491 13.74 -1.89 -22.68
CA ASN A 491 14.76 -1.61 -23.70
C ASN A 491 16.15 -1.74 -23.05
N SER A 492 16.89 -2.79 -23.37
CA SER A 492 18.29 -2.99 -22.98
C SER A 492 19.28 -2.06 -23.71
N ASN A 493 18.86 -0.86 -24.10
CA ASN A 493 19.63 0.07 -24.94
C ASN A 493 19.74 1.47 -24.31
N GLY A 494 20.21 1.55 -23.07
CA GLY A 494 20.40 2.82 -22.36
C GLY A 494 21.69 2.94 -21.54
N ALA A 495 22.64 2.02 -21.71
CA ALA A 495 23.97 2.12 -21.12
C ALA A 495 25.03 2.03 -22.23
N SER A 496 25.34 3.18 -22.82
CA SER A 496 26.55 3.44 -23.60
C SER A 496 27.08 4.82 -23.24
#